data_AF-A0A3N7DGX7-F1
#
_entry.id   AF-A0A3N7DGX7-F1
#
_cell.length_a   1.000
_cell.length_b   1.000
_cell.length_c   1.000
_cell.angle_alpha   90.00
_cell.angle_beta   90.00
_cell.angle_gamma   90.00
#
_symmetry.space_group_name_H-M   'P 1'
#
loop_
_entity.id
_entity.type
_entity.pdbx_description
1 polymer ?
#
loop_
_entity_poly.entity_id
_entity_poly.type
_entity_poly.pdbx_seq_one_letter_code
_entity_poly.pdbx_strand_id
1 'polypeptide(L)'
;MIMKIKQLSIVIFTLFLFSCEGGFDKSLISNTEKLISPNGEYTLCSYHVASPMAFGSGLSVINIFKSDEKFDFTDRDILRFGKALPFWIKWKDNKTLTVKCLMAGDGLQKHQPYKTDVIAWKEWIFEVEYYSMYSSGATGYFSFEDYSIDKNKIKFKSKSDSLVFNKDEVQFSLDSNHIYVKEFKTVGFNNKLGLSFSHYDLTAKGSFNQKFIQGEQPFVRIKP
;
A
#
# COMPACT_ATOMS: atom_id res chain seq x y z
N MET A 1 5.67 61.56 24.05
CA MET A 1 5.43 60.93 22.73
C MET A 1 6.35 59.71 22.64
N ILE A 2 5.82 58.53 22.98
CA ILE A 2 5.73 57.34 22.10
C ILE A 2 7.13 56.95 21.57
N MET A 3 7.77 55.85 21.99
CA MET A 3 7.28 54.48 21.76
C MET A 3 8.06 53.46 22.61
N LYS A 4 7.39 52.86 23.62
CA LYS A 4 7.77 51.57 24.21
C LYS A 4 7.16 50.45 23.35
N ILE A 5 7.74 50.13 22.20
CA ILE A 5 7.32 48.94 21.41
C ILE A 5 8.56 48.37 20.70
N LYS A 6 9.39 47.62 21.41
CA LYS A 6 10.42 46.77 20.77
C LYS A 6 10.52 45.35 21.34
N GLN A 7 9.71 44.99 22.33
CA GLN A 7 9.68 43.63 22.88
C GLN A 7 8.43 42.83 22.53
N LEU A 8 7.42 43.43 21.89
CA LEU A 8 6.20 42.72 21.49
C LEU A 8 6.39 41.86 20.23
N SER A 9 7.40 42.17 19.40
CA SER A 9 7.62 41.50 18.12
C SER A 9 8.35 40.15 18.23
N ILE A 10 9.06 39.90 19.32
CA ILE A 10 9.76 38.61 19.53
C ILE A 10 8.80 37.55 20.06
N VAL A 11 7.81 37.94 20.88
CA VAL A 11 6.81 37.02 21.43
C VAL A 11 5.83 36.50 20.35
N ILE A 12 5.53 37.33 19.34
CA ILE A 12 4.63 36.94 18.23
C ILE A 12 5.30 35.95 17.26
N PHE A 13 6.64 35.99 17.10
CA PHE A 13 7.34 35.06 16.21
C PHE A 13 7.56 33.68 16.85
N THR A 14 7.68 33.61 18.19
CA THR A 14 7.73 32.32 18.92
C THR A 14 6.37 31.66 19.11
N LEU A 15 5.25 32.40 18.99
CA LEU A 15 3.89 31.84 19.02
C LEU A 15 3.53 31.05 17.74
N PHE A 16 4.33 31.14 16.68
CA PHE A 16 4.16 30.33 15.46
C PHE A 16 4.90 29.00 15.47
N LEU A 17 5.71 28.71 16.50
CA LEU A 17 6.56 27.51 16.57
C LEU A 17 6.07 26.45 17.55
N PHE A 18 4.95 26.69 18.25
CA PHE A 18 4.32 25.70 19.10
C PHE A 18 2.92 25.37 18.58
N SER A 19 2.77 24.12 18.13
CA SER A 19 1.52 23.35 18.07
C SER A 19 0.42 23.91 17.16
N CYS A 20 0.65 23.86 15.85
CA CYS A 20 -0.40 23.33 14.99
C CYS A 20 -0.17 21.81 14.92
N GLU A 21 -0.66 21.07 15.92
CA GLU A 21 -0.88 19.62 15.85
C GLU A 21 -2.00 19.35 14.83
N GLY A 22 -1.83 19.85 13.61
CA GLY A 22 -2.73 19.58 12.52
C GLY A 22 -2.38 18.20 11.99
N GLY A 23 -3.31 17.26 12.13
CA GLY A 23 -3.28 16.02 11.36
C GLY A 23 -3.19 16.27 9.85
N PHE A 24 -3.19 15.22 9.05
CA PHE A 24 -3.44 15.38 7.62
C PHE A 24 -4.87 15.92 7.40
N ASP A 25 -5.02 16.81 6.42
CA ASP A 25 -6.34 17.20 5.95
C ASP A 25 -7.02 15.96 5.32
N LYS A 26 -8.21 15.61 5.82
CA LYS A 26 -8.98 14.46 5.36
C LYS A 26 -9.28 14.51 3.86
N SER A 27 -9.44 15.71 3.29
CA SER A 27 -9.69 15.87 1.86
C SER A 27 -8.51 15.42 0.98
N LEU A 28 -7.31 15.31 1.55
CA LEU A 28 -6.11 14.85 0.87
C LEU A 28 -5.90 13.34 0.98
N ILE A 29 -6.74 12.64 1.75
CA ILE A 29 -6.64 11.20 2.00
C ILE A 29 -7.44 10.45 0.95
N SER A 30 -6.80 9.49 0.30
CA SER A 30 -7.41 8.70 -0.77
C SER A 30 -6.81 7.30 -0.83
N ASN A 31 -7.43 6.43 -1.65
CA ASN A 31 -6.98 5.05 -1.88
C ASN A 31 -6.81 4.26 -0.57
N THR A 32 -7.74 4.45 0.37
CA THR A 32 -7.70 3.78 1.66
C THR A 32 -8.06 2.31 1.51
N GLU A 33 -7.15 1.45 1.93
CA GLU A 33 -7.32 0.01 1.92
C GLU A 33 -6.92 -0.54 3.30
N LYS A 34 -7.58 -1.62 3.73
CA LYS A 34 -7.27 -2.30 4.99
C LYS A 34 -6.88 -3.75 4.79
N LEU A 35 -5.97 -4.23 5.63
CA LEU A 35 -5.51 -5.61 5.69
C LEU A 35 -5.64 -6.13 7.12
N ILE A 36 -6.40 -7.20 7.29
CA ILE A 36 -6.67 -7.78 8.61
C ILE A 36 -5.54 -8.75 8.96
N SER A 37 -5.06 -8.69 10.20
CA SER A 37 -4.06 -9.61 10.76
C SER A 37 -4.57 -11.06 10.81
N PRO A 38 -3.67 -12.07 10.84
CA PRO A 38 -4.08 -13.49 10.81
C PRO A 38 -4.99 -13.89 11.98
N ASN A 39 -4.79 -13.30 13.16
CA ASN A 39 -5.63 -13.53 14.34
C ASN A 39 -6.84 -12.58 14.43
N GLY A 40 -6.95 -11.60 13.52
CA GLY A 40 -8.05 -10.64 13.50
C GLY A 40 -7.99 -9.54 14.57
N GLU A 41 -6.94 -9.49 15.40
CA GLU A 41 -6.84 -8.50 16.49
C GLU A 41 -6.45 -7.10 15.99
N TYR A 42 -5.76 -7.04 14.86
CA TYR A 42 -5.23 -5.82 14.28
C TYR A 42 -5.66 -5.62 12.83
N THR A 43 -5.81 -4.36 12.45
CA THR A 43 -6.06 -3.93 11.08
C THR A 43 -4.97 -2.96 10.65
N LEU A 44 -4.21 -3.34 9.63
CA LEU A 44 -3.33 -2.43 8.91
C LEU A 44 -4.16 -1.60 7.93
N CYS A 45 -4.00 -0.29 7.95
CA CYS A 45 -4.54 0.62 6.96
C CYS A 45 -3.41 1.21 6.11
N SER A 46 -3.57 1.10 4.79
CA SER A 46 -2.70 1.72 3.79
C SER A 46 -3.49 2.79 3.04
N TYR A 47 -2.94 3.98 2.91
CA TYR A 47 -3.60 5.09 2.21
C TYR A 47 -2.58 6.06 1.59
N HIS A 48 -3.05 6.89 0.67
CA HIS A 48 -2.27 7.94 0.06
C HIS A 48 -2.69 9.30 0.61
N VAL A 49 -1.71 10.11 1.03
CA VAL A 49 -1.92 11.52 1.38
C VAL A 49 -1.33 12.37 0.25
N ALA A 50 -2.20 13.06 -0.48
CA ALA A 50 -1.80 13.96 -1.55
C ALA A 50 -1.06 15.20 -1.00
N SER A 51 -0.07 15.67 -1.72
CA SER A 51 0.59 16.94 -1.43
C SER A 51 -0.28 18.11 -1.89
N PRO A 52 -0.58 19.09 -1.04
CA PRO A 52 -1.31 20.29 -1.46
C PRO A 52 -0.45 21.19 -2.36
N MET A 53 0.87 20.98 -2.41
CA MET A 53 1.83 21.86 -3.10
C MET A 53 2.27 21.36 -4.48
N ALA A 54 2.00 20.10 -4.83
CA ALA A 54 2.42 19.55 -6.12
C ALA A 54 1.45 18.47 -6.62
N PHE A 55 0.83 18.75 -7.76
CA PHE A 55 -0.15 17.87 -8.41
C PHE A 55 0.45 16.51 -8.74
N GLY A 56 -0.24 15.43 -8.35
CA GLY A 56 0.23 14.06 -8.56
C GLY A 56 1.34 13.59 -7.63
N SER A 57 1.75 14.42 -6.65
CA SER A 57 2.71 14.03 -5.61
C SER A 57 1.99 13.79 -4.28
N GLY A 58 2.60 12.97 -3.43
CA GLY A 58 2.10 12.64 -2.11
C GLY A 58 2.95 11.55 -1.47
N LEU A 59 2.45 10.97 -0.38
CA LEU A 59 3.16 9.90 0.31
C LEU A 59 2.21 8.74 0.64
N SER A 60 2.73 7.53 0.51
CA SER A 60 2.05 6.31 0.96
C SER A 60 2.25 6.16 2.46
N VAL A 61 1.15 5.92 3.17
CA VAL A 61 1.09 5.79 4.61
C VAL A 61 0.69 4.38 5.00
N ILE A 62 1.33 3.85 6.03
CA ILE A 62 0.87 2.67 6.75
C ILE A 62 0.62 3.04 8.22
N ASN A 63 -0.54 2.67 8.73
CA ASN A 63 -0.87 2.71 10.16
C ASN A 63 -1.51 1.37 10.58
N ILE A 64 -1.34 0.96 11.82
CA ILE A 64 -1.92 -0.28 12.36
C ILE A 64 -2.75 0.06 13.59
N PHE A 65 -4.01 -0.33 13.56
CA PHE A 65 -5.00 -0.12 14.61
C PHE A 65 -5.41 -1.46 15.21
N LYS A 66 -5.93 -1.46 16.44
CA LYS A 66 -6.71 -2.60 16.91
C LYS A 66 -8.01 -2.71 16.12
N SER A 67 -8.53 -3.91 15.92
CA SER A 67 -9.67 -4.14 15.02
C SER A 67 -10.99 -3.48 15.46
N ASP A 68 -11.13 -3.13 16.74
CA ASP A 68 -12.28 -2.43 17.32
C ASP A 68 -12.09 -0.91 17.38
N GLU A 69 -10.91 -0.40 17.05
CA GLU A 69 -10.62 1.03 17.06
C GLU A 69 -11.19 1.74 15.83
N LYS A 70 -11.68 2.96 16.03
CA LYS A 70 -12.05 3.85 14.93
C LYS A 70 -10.77 4.35 14.25
N PHE A 71 -10.68 4.18 12.93
CA PHE A 71 -9.51 4.63 12.18
C PHE A 71 -9.45 6.17 12.12
N ASP A 72 -8.38 6.73 12.67
CA ASP A 72 -8.02 8.13 12.45
C ASP A 72 -6.89 8.21 11.42
N PHE A 73 -7.26 8.50 10.17
CA PHE A 73 -6.31 8.64 9.07
C PHE A 73 -5.59 10.00 9.05
N THR A 74 -5.96 10.91 9.97
CA THR A 74 -5.32 12.23 10.06
C THR A 74 -4.08 12.22 10.95
N ASP A 75 -3.88 11.16 11.74
CA ASP A 75 -2.70 11.04 12.61
C ASP A 75 -1.40 11.04 11.80
N ARG A 76 -0.37 11.68 12.37
CA ARG A 76 0.98 11.77 11.81
C ARG A 76 1.97 10.80 12.48
N ASP A 77 1.57 10.09 13.54
CA ASP A 77 2.33 8.95 14.08
C ASP A 77 2.15 7.73 13.17
N ILE A 78 2.84 7.78 12.04
CA ILE A 78 2.70 6.84 10.93
C ILE A 78 4.04 6.26 10.50
N LEU A 79 4.03 5.03 10.01
CA LEU A 79 5.21 4.47 9.36
C LEU A 79 5.37 5.04 7.95
N ARG A 80 6.59 5.47 7.63
CA ARG A 80 6.97 5.96 6.31
C ARG A 80 8.17 5.17 5.79
N PHE A 81 8.17 4.90 4.49
CA PHE A 81 9.25 4.18 3.80
C PHE A 81 10.23 5.12 3.07
N GLY A 82 10.27 6.40 3.46
CA GLY A 82 11.12 7.40 2.83
C GLY A 82 10.80 7.59 1.34
N LYS A 83 11.77 7.31 0.46
CA LYS A 83 11.61 7.34 -1.01
C LYS A 83 11.03 6.04 -1.60
N ALA A 84 10.81 5.03 -0.78
CA ALA A 84 10.26 3.75 -1.22
C ALA A 84 8.73 3.79 -1.17
N LEU A 85 8.11 3.19 -2.18
CA LEU A 85 6.68 3.08 -2.34
C LEU A 85 6.26 1.62 -2.08
N PRO A 86 5.64 1.29 -0.93
CA PRO A 86 5.15 -0.06 -0.69
C PRO A 86 4.08 -0.42 -1.73
N PHE A 87 4.18 -1.62 -2.30
CA PHE A 87 3.26 -2.09 -3.34
C PHE A 87 2.69 -3.49 -3.08
N TRP A 88 3.26 -4.22 -2.13
CA TRP A 88 2.82 -5.53 -1.70
C TRP A 88 3.10 -5.66 -0.21
N ILE A 89 2.10 -6.06 0.56
CA ILE A 89 2.18 -6.17 2.01
C ILE A 89 1.39 -7.41 2.41
N LYS A 90 2.02 -8.32 3.17
CA LYS A 90 1.34 -9.45 3.81
C LYS A 90 1.80 -9.60 5.25
N TRP A 91 0.93 -10.10 6.10
CA TRP A 91 1.31 -10.60 7.41
C TRP A 91 2.05 -11.92 7.24
N LYS A 92 3.25 -11.99 7.82
CA LYS A 92 4.02 -13.22 7.96
C LYS A 92 3.58 -13.99 9.20
N ASP A 93 3.35 -13.24 10.28
CA ASP A 93 2.80 -13.71 11.55
C ASP A 93 2.04 -12.58 12.24
N ASN A 94 1.67 -12.74 13.51
CA ASN A 94 0.87 -11.73 14.25
C ASN A 94 1.64 -10.45 14.59
N LYS A 95 2.97 -10.36 14.40
CA LYS A 95 3.79 -9.18 14.70
C LYS A 95 4.68 -8.72 13.54
N THR A 96 4.89 -9.60 12.57
CA THR A 96 5.80 -9.39 11.45
C THR A 96 5.03 -9.26 10.15
N LEU A 97 5.34 -8.21 9.40
CA LEU A 97 4.86 -8.00 8.04
C LEU A 97 6.01 -8.13 7.05
N THR A 98 5.74 -8.73 5.90
CA THR A 98 6.65 -8.67 4.75
C THR A 98 6.14 -7.58 3.81
N VAL A 99 7.02 -6.66 3.42
CA VAL A 99 6.69 -5.52 2.57
C VAL A 99 7.64 -5.50 1.38
N LYS A 100 7.08 -5.41 0.17
CA LYS A 100 7.87 -5.11 -1.03
C LYS A 100 7.67 -3.64 -1.41
N CYS A 101 8.78 -2.94 -1.61
CA CYS A 101 8.81 -1.53 -1.93
C CYS A 101 9.46 -1.28 -3.29
N LEU A 102 8.89 -0.35 -4.06
CA LEU A 102 9.52 0.23 -5.24
C LEU A 102 10.32 1.44 -4.82
N MET A 103 11.59 1.50 -5.21
CA MET A 103 12.42 2.65 -4.93
C MET A 103 12.33 3.67 -6.06
N ALA A 104 11.88 4.87 -5.72
CA ALA A 104 11.78 5.96 -6.66
C ALA A 104 13.18 6.51 -6.99
N GLY A 105 13.50 6.59 -8.28
CA GLY A 105 14.76 7.15 -8.78
C GLY A 105 15.92 6.17 -8.88
N ASP A 106 15.75 4.93 -8.42
CA ASP A 106 16.77 3.89 -8.57
C ASP A 106 16.65 3.25 -9.96
N GLY A 107 17.76 3.22 -10.70
CA GLY A 107 17.83 2.53 -11.99
C GLY A 107 17.73 1.00 -11.83
N LEU A 108 17.64 0.29 -12.96
CA LEU A 108 17.63 -1.18 -12.97
C LEU A 108 18.89 -1.77 -12.30
N GLN A 109 18.70 -2.86 -11.56
CA GLN A 109 19.72 -3.48 -10.72
C GLN A 109 20.15 -4.84 -11.24
N LYS A 110 21.29 -5.39 -10.81
CA LYS A 110 21.77 -6.70 -11.30
C LYS A 110 20.98 -7.90 -10.72
N HIS A 111 20.34 -7.72 -9.57
CA HIS A 111 19.52 -8.72 -8.88
C HIS A 111 18.29 -8.04 -8.27
N GLN A 112 17.25 -8.81 -7.95
CA GLN A 112 16.00 -8.35 -7.33
C GLN A 112 15.57 -9.38 -6.26
N PRO A 113 15.13 -8.97 -5.07
CA PRO A 113 15.28 -7.62 -4.51
C PRO A 113 16.77 -7.25 -4.43
N TYR A 114 17.09 -5.96 -4.57
CA TYR A 114 18.50 -5.51 -4.56
C TYR A 114 18.96 -4.98 -3.20
N LYS A 115 18.01 -4.77 -2.29
CA LYS A 115 18.25 -4.46 -0.88
C LYS A 115 17.14 -5.12 -0.06
N THR A 116 17.50 -5.61 1.12
CA THR A 116 16.56 -5.96 2.18
C THR A 116 16.84 -5.15 3.43
N ASP A 117 15.84 -4.96 4.29
CA ASP A 117 15.96 -4.20 5.53
C ASP A 117 14.92 -4.68 6.55
N VAL A 118 15.13 -4.37 7.82
CA VAL A 118 14.19 -4.67 8.90
C VAL A 118 13.89 -3.38 9.66
N ILE A 119 12.63 -2.95 9.61
CA ILE A 119 12.16 -1.74 10.29
C ILE A 119 11.31 -2.14 11.49
N ALA A 120 11.74 -1.73 12.69
CA ALA A 120 10.92 -1.80 13.89
C ALA A 120 10.11 -0.51 14.02
N TRP A 121 8.80 -0.61 14.17
CA TRP A 121 7.91 0.53 14.40
C TRP A 121 6.80 0.15 15.37
N LYS A 122 6.76 0.86 16.51
CA LYS A 122 5.96 0.45 17.68
C LYS A 122 6.32 -0.99 18.08
N GLU A 123 5.33 -1.86 18.24
CA GLU A 123 5.49 -3.29 18.52
C GLU A 123 5.66 -4.17 17.27
N TRP A 124 5.67 -3.57 16.08
CA TRP A 124 5.65 -4.26 14.79
C TRP A 124 7.03 -4.37 14.15
N ILE A 125 7.24 -5.45 13.41
CA ILE A 125 8.45 -5.70 12.61
C ILE A 125 8.05 -5.73 11.14
N PHE A 126 8.76 -4.96 10.31
CA PHE A 126 8.59 -4.95 8.87
C PHE A 126 9.86 -5.50 8.22
N GLU A 127 9.75 -6.66 7.59
CA GLU A 127 10.78 -7.23 6.71
C GLU A 127 10.57 -6.64 5.31
N VAL A 128 11.48 -5.75 4.89
CA VAL A 128 11.31 -4.94 3.69
C VAL A 128 12.25 -5.42 2.58
N GLU A 129 11.69 -5.66 1.41
CA GLU A 129 12.41 -5.95 0.17
C GLU A 129 12.29 -4.76 -0.79
N TYR A 130 13.42 -4.27 -1.30
CA TYR A 130 13.45 -3.13 -2.22
C TYR A 130 13.70 -3.59 -3.65
N TYR A 131 12.90 -3.02 -4.55
CA TYR A 131 12.87 -3.35 -5.97
C TYR A 131 12.94 -2.11 -6.85
N SER A 132 13.62 -2.23 -7.99
CA SER A 132 13.64 -1.20 -9.02
C SER A 132 12.54 -1.48 -10.05
N MET A 133 11.89 -0.43 -10.56
CA MET A 133 10.86 -0.58 -11.58
C MET A 133 11.47 -0.66 -12.99
N TYR A 134 10.98 -1.58 -13.80
CA TYR A 134 11.24 -1.64 -15.25
C TYR A 134 10.14 -0.96 -16.04
N SER A 135 8.89 -1.39 -15.84
CA SER A 135 7.73 -0.87 -16.56
C SER A 135 6.46 -0.93 -15.72
N SER A 136 5.55 0.00 -16.01
CA SER A 136 4.15 -0.10 -15.61
C SER A 136 3.35 -0.49 -16.84
N GLY A 137 2.70 -1.65 -16.79
CA GLY A 137 1.98 -2.27 -17.90
C GLY A 137 0.50 -1.93 -17.95
N ALA A 138 -0.21 -2.64 -18.82
CA ALA A 138 -1.60 -2.40 -19.15
C ALA A 138 -2.57 -2.79 -18.02
N THR A 139 -3.75 -2.15 -18.05
CA THR A 139 -4.91 -2.55 -17.26
C THR A 139 -5.77 -3.50 -18.08
N GLY A 140 -6.07 -4.68 -17.53
CA GLY A 140 -6.96 -5.67 -18.12
C GLY A 140 -8.28 -5.80 -17.36
N TYR A 141 -9.33 -6.19 -18.06
CA TYR A 141 -10.62 -6.56 -17.47
C TYR A 141 -10.89 -8.05 -17.73
N PHE A 142 -11.39 -8.77 -16.74
CA PHE A 142 -11.71 -10.19 -16.91
C PHE A 142 -12.93 -10.62 -16.09
N SER A 143 -13.88 -11.26 -16.75
CA SER A 143 -15.04 -11.84 -16.07
C SER A 143 -14.85 -13.34 -15.87
N PHE A 144 -14.99 -13.81 -14.64
CA PHE A 144 -14.81 -15.21 -14.29
C PHE A 144 -16.10 -15.83 -13.72
N GLU A 145 -16.25 -17.13 -13.91
CA GLU A 145 -17.39 -17.95 -13.43
C GLU A 145 -16.95 -18.91 -12.32
N ASP A 146 -15.67 -19.29 -12.31
CA ASP A 146 -15.09 -20.22 -11.33
C ASP A 146 -13.68 -19.77 -10.92
N TYR A 147 -13.23 -20.19 -9.75
CA TYR A 147 -11.90 -19.96 -9.25
C TYR A 147 -11.29 -21.25 -8.67
N SER A 148 -9.97 -21.35 -8.72
CA SER A 148 -9.26 -22.46 -8.10
C SER A 148 -7.91 -21.98 -7.57
N ILE A 149 -7.51 -22.57 -6.45
CA ILE A 149 -6.22 -22.32 -5.81
C ILE A 149 -5.47 -23.64 -5.78
N ASP A 150 -4.27 -23.67 -6.34
CA ASP A 150 -3.37 -24.82 -6.30
C ASP A 150 -1.99 -24.34 -5.87
N LYS A 151 -1.43 -24.91 -4.80
CA LYS A 151 -0.10 -24.60 -4.23
C LYS A 151 0.26 -23.11 -4.35
N ASN A 152 1.00 -22.74 -5.40
CA ASN A 152 1.58 -21.41 -5.63
C ASN A 152 0.83 -20.58 -6.67
N LYS A 153 -0.30 -21.05 -7.18
CA LYS A 153 -1.07 -20.42 -8.24
C LYS A 153 -2.54 -20.21 -7.86
N ILE A 154 -3.11 -19.15 -8.41
CA ILE A 154 -4.54 -18.83 -8.34
C ILE A 154 -5.03 -18.70 -9.77
N LYS A 155 -6.10 -19.41 -10.10
CA LYS A 155 -6.68 -19.46 -11.44
C LYS A 155 -8.13 -19.00 -11.41
N PHE A 156 -8.44 -17.98 -12.19
CA PHE A 156 -9.79 -17.50 -12.48
C PHE A 156 -10.22 -18.01 -13.86
N LYS A 157 -11.34 -18.72 -13.94
CA LYS A 157 -11.81 -19.36 -15.18
C LYS A 157 -13.05 -18.66 -15.71
N SER A 158 -13.08 -18.44 -17.01
CA SER A 158 -14.28 -18.11 -17.78
C SER A 158 -14.65 -19.31 -18.67
N LYS A 159 -15.70 -19.21 -19.48
CA LYS A 159 -16.11 -20.28 -20.41
C LYS A 159 -15.05 -20.62 -21.47
N SER A 160 -14.28 -19.64 -21.91
CA SER A 160 -13.36 -19.78 -23.06
C SER A 160 -11.90 -19.53 -22.72
N ASP A 161 -11.60 -19.01 -21.52
CA ASP A 161 -10.25 -18.58 -21.15
C ASP A 161 -10.05 -18.62 -19.63
N SER A 162 -8.80 -18.52 -19.18
CA SER A 162 -8.44 -18.41 -17.77
C SER A 162 -7.28 -17.46 -17.51
N LEU A 163 -7.40 -16.64 -16.47
CA LEU A 163 -6.28 -15.90 -15.90
C LEU A 163 -5.64 -16.70 -14.77
N VAL A 164 -4.32 -16.81 -14.81
CA VAL A 164 -3.52 -17.55 -13.83
C VAL A 164 -2.47 -16.62 -13.26
N PHE A 165 -2.42 -16.55 -11.94
CA PHE A 165 -1.48 -15.72 -11.20
C PHE A 165 -0.62 -16.59 -10.28
N ASN A 166 0.66 -16.23 -10.12
CA ASN A 166 1.50 -16.76 -9.06
C ASN A 166 1.26 -15.97 -7.77
N LYS A 167 1.08 -16.64 -6.63
CA LYS A 167 0.68 -16.02 -5.35
C LYS A 167 1.67 -15.00 -4.80
N ASP A 168 2.96 -15.20 -5.08
CA ASP A 168 4.05 -14.34 -4.60
C ASP A 168 4.35 -13.17 -5.54
N GLU A 169 3.61 -13.09 -6.65
CA GLU A 169 3.71 -12.09 -7.73
C GLU A 169 2.44 -11.25 -7.84
N VAL A 170 1.52 -11.36 -6.87
CA VAL A 170 0.27 -10.58 -6.87
C VAL A 170 -0.07 -9.99 -5.51
N GLN A 171 -0.65 -8.79 -5.55
CA GLN A 171 -1.40 -8.19 -4.46
C GLN A 171 -2.88 -8.13 -4.88
N PHE A 172 -3.75 -8.66 -4.03
CA PHE A 172 -5.20 -8.53 -4.20
C PHE A 172 -5.73 -7.37 -3.37
N SER A 173 -6.66 -6.61 -3.94
CA SER A 173 -7.53 -5.66 -3.24
C SER A 173 -8.98 -5.91 -3.63
N LEU A 174 -9.92 -5.76 -2.71
CA LEU A 174 -11.33 -6.07 -2.88
C LEU A 174 -12.20 -4.83 -2.67
N ASP A 175 -13.28 -4.72 -3.45
CA ASP A 175 -14.44 -3.93 -3.06
C ASP A 175 -15.71 -4.81 -2.98
N SER A 176 -16.90 -4.21 -2.97
CA SER A 176 -18.16 -4.95 -2.87
C SER A 176 -18.38 -5.96 -4.00
N ASN A 177 -17.87 -5.71 -5.21
CA ASN A 177 -18.17 -6.51 -6.41
C ASN A 177 -16.93 -6.89 -7.25
N HIS A 178 -15.77 -6.27 -7.00
CA HIS A 178 -14.58 -6.39 -7.82
C HIS A 178 -13.38 -6.94 -7.04
N ILE A 179 -12.55 -7.71 -7.75
CA ILE A 179 -11.19 -8.05 -7.32
C ILE A 179 -10.24 -7.24 -8.19
N TYR A 180 -9.44 -6.40 -7.55
CA TYR A 180 -8.32 -5.74 -8.19
C TYR A 180 -7.07 -6.58 -7.94
N VAL A 181 -6.38 -6.95 -9.01
CA VAL A 181 -5.12 -7.70 -8.94
C VAL A 181 -4.03 -6.79 -9.46
N LYS A 182 -3.04 -6.51 -8.61
CA LYS A 182 -1.77 -5.94 -9.04
C LYS A 182 -0.78 -7.08 -9.18
N GLU A 183 -0.47 -7.45 -10.41
CA GLU A 183 0.57 -8.42 -10.73
C GLU A 183 1.91 -7.72 -10.91
N PHE A 184 2.99 -8.35 -10.46
CA PHE A 184 4.36 -7.89 -10.69
C PHE A 184 5.28 -9.05 -11.04
N LYS A 185 6.14 -8.85 -12.03
CA LYS A 185 7.11 -9.87 -12.49
C LYS A 185 8.49 -9.27 -12.63
N THR A 186 9.51 -10.06 -12.33
CA THR A 186 10.89 -9.66 -12.61
C THR A 186 11.18 -9.81 -14.09
N VAL A 187 11.60 -8.72 -14.73
CA VAL A 187 11.93 -8.64 -16.16
C VAL A 187 13.37 -8.17 -16.32
N GLY A 188 14.08 -8.73 -17.31
CA GLY A 188 15.45 -8.38 -17.62
C GLY A 188 15.61 -7.49 -18.85
N PHE A 189 16.54 -6.55 -18.79
CA PHE A 189 17.00 -5.71 -19.91
C PHE A 189 18.49 -5.39 -19.75
N ASN A 190 19.29 -5.67 -20.77
CA ASN A 190 20.75 -5.41 -20.79
C ASN A 190 21.48 -5.90 -19.50
N ASN A 191 21.28 -7.16 -19.12
CA ASN A 191 21.86 -7.79 -17.92
C ASN A 191 21.49 -7.11 -16.58
N LYS A 192 20.43 -6.31 -16.58
CA LYS A 192 19.81 -5.73 -15.39
C LYS A 192 18.38 -6.20 -15.29
N LEU A 193 17.81 -6.13 -14.09
CA LEU A 193 16.50 -6.61 -13.72
C LEU A 193 15.69 -5.45 -13.12
N GLY A 194 14.38 -5.50 -13.31
CA GLY A 194 13.42 -4.66 -12.62
C GLY A 194 12.01 -5.26 -12.68
N LEU A 195 11.09 -4.70 -11.91
CA LEU A 195 9.71 -5.18 -11.88
C LEU A 195 8.89 -4.56 -13.02
N SER A 196 8.16 -5.42 -13.73
CA SER A 196 7.04 -5.00 -14.59
C SER A 196 5.74 -5.23 -13.85
N PHE A 197 4.83 -4.25 -13.87
CA PHE A 197 3.51 -4.34 -13.25
C PHE A 197 2.41 -4.52 -14.29
N SER A 198 1.35 -5.24 -13.92
CA SER A 198 0.09 -5.31 -14.67
C SER A 198 -1.06 -5.18 -13.68
N HIS A 199 -2.17 -4.57 -14.10
CA HIS A 199 -3.34 -4.40 -13.25
C HIS A 199 -4.53 -5.11 -13.88
N TYR A 200 -5.31 -5.82 -13.08
CA TYR A 200 -6.51 -6.50 -13.55
C TYR A 200 -7.70 -6.13 -12.67
N ASP A 201 -8.81 -5.86 -13.30
CA ASP A 201 -10.13 -5.76 -12.67
C ASP A 201 -10.91 -7.04 -13.00
N LEU A 202 -11.16 -7.85 -11.98
CA LEU A 202 -11.87 -9.11 -12.11
C LEU A 202 -13.29 -8.98 -11.55
N THR A 203 -14.27 -9.39 -12.37
CA THR A 203 -15.68 -9.40 -12.00
C THR A 203 -16.22 -10.83 -12.02
N ALA A 204 -16.84 -11.25 -10.92
CA ALA A 204 -17.51 -12.54 -10.86
C ALA A 204 -18.84 -12.50 -11.63
N LYS A 205 -19.09 -13.50 -12.48
CA LYS A 205 -20.40 -13.72 -13.09
C LYS A 205 -21.31 -14.47 -12.11
N GLY A 206 -21.96 -13.73 -11.22
CA GLY A 206 -22.85 -14.30 -10.19
C GLY A 206 -22.60 -13.69 -8.83
N SER A 207 -22.92 -14.43 -7.76
CA SER A 207 -22.69 -13.96 -6.39
C SER A 207 -21.20 -13.92 -6.06
N PHE A 208 -20.73 -12.75 -5.62
CA PHE A 208 -19.35 -12.55 -5.18
C PHE A 208 -19.19 -12.96 -3.72
N ASN A 209 -18.38 -14.00 -3.45
CA ASN A 209 -18.09 -14.45 -2.08
C ASN A 209 -16.64 -14.13 -1.69
N GLN A 210 -16.39 -12.98 -1.07
CA GLN A 210 -15.04 -12.55 -0.66
C GLN A 210 -14.24 -13.59 0.13
N LYS A 211 -14.87 -14.59 0.76
CA LYS A 211 -14.19 -15.67 1.48
C LYS A 211 -13.22 -16.48 0.60
N PHE A 212 -13.43 -16.55 -0.71
CA PHE A 212 -12.64 -17.44 -1.55
C PHE A 212 -11.15 -17.06 -1.69
N ILE A 213 -10.79 -15.79 -1.46
CA ILE A 213 -9.39 -15.33 -1.50
C ILE A 213 -8.88 -14.86 -0.14
N GLN A 214 -9.61 -15.06 0.95
CA GLN A 214 -9.18 -14.61 2.29
C GLN A 214 -7.80 -15.16 2.69
N GLY A 215 -7.47 -16.40 2.32
CA GLY A 215 -6.16 -17.00 2.58
C GLY A 215 -4.99 -16.29 1.89
N GLU A 216 -5.25 -15.50 0.86
CA GLU A 216 -4.25 -14.70 0.14
C GLU A 216 -4.04 -13.32 0.76
N GLN A 217 -4.71 -13.03 1.88
CA GLN A 217 -4.68 -11.77 2.60
C GLN A 217 -4.95 -10.57 1.68
N PRO A 218 -6.14 -10.49 1.07
CA PRO A 218 -6.47 -9.39 0.19
C PRO A 218 -6.68 -8.12 1.03
N PHE A 219 -6.25 -6.99 0.48
CA PHE A 219 -6.70 -5.70 0.98
C PHE A 219 -8.21 -5.55 0.74
N VAL A 220 -8.88 -4.80 1.60
CA VAL A 220 -10.28 -4.40 1.43
C VAL A 220 -10.32 -2.89 1.30
N ARG A 221 -10.82 -2.39 0.17
CA ARG A 221 -11.03 -0.97 -0.07
C ARG A 221 -12.08 -0.44 0.88
N ILE A 222 -11.76 0.66 1.55
CA ILE A 222 -12.66 1.34 2.46
C ILE A 222 -12.73 2.83 2.09
N LYS A 223 -13.83 3.48 2.45
CA LYS A 223 -13.91 4.93 2.35
C LYS A 223 -13.16 5.53 3.55
N PRO A 224 -12.29 6.54 3.35
CA PRO A 224 -11.67 7.29 4.44
C PRO A 224 -12.71 8.03 5.31
#